data_AF-A0A8T0Q3S9-F1
#
_entry.id   AF-A0A8T0Q3S9-F1
#
_cell.length_a   1.000
_cell.length_b   1.000
_cell.length_c   1.000
_cell.angle_alpha   90.00
_cell.angle_beta   90.00
_cell.angle_gamma   90.00
#
_symmetry.space_group_name_H-M   'P 1'
#
loop_
_entity.id
_entity.type
_entity.pdbx_description
1 polymer ?
#
loop_
_entity_poly.entity_id
_entity_poly.type
_entity_poly.pdbx_seq_one_letter_code
_entity_poly.pdbx_strand_id
1 'polypeptide(L)'
;MMSAWLLNSTDSTIGADRKNEQYRADVEATYNETTPSHRRRNAKQIRDRFHKVNKWIDLFHSAWLKVRMIYTSGYSDQMWIEKAHALYIKDNESLNLGPFVLMDVWNTVKNEAKWVTYNSGLKKARKRKGSGKEKEGEDVSHTDAD
;
A
#
# COMPACT_ATOMS: atom_id res chain seq x y z
N MET A 1 -12.84 2.29 -5.56
CA MET A 1 -12.10 2.66 -4.34
C MET A 1 -10.73 3.26 -4.63
N MET A 2 -9.77 2.53 -5.20
CA MET A 2 -8.48 3.14 -5.59
C MET A 2 -8.66 4.26 -6.61
N SER A 3 -9.58 4.12 -7.56
CA SER A 3 -9.95 5.18 -8.50
C SER A 3 -10.58 6.40 -7.82
N ALA A 4 -11.41 6.19 -6.78
CA ALA A 4 -12.02 7.28 -6.00
C ALA A 4 -10.97 8.02 -5.16
N TRP A 5 -10.01 7.28 -4.59
CA TRP A 5 -8.85 7.85 -3.92
C TRP A 5 -8.02 8.68 -4.89
N LEU A 6 -7.75 8.16 -6.09
CA LEU A 6 -6.98 8.85 -7.11
C LEU A 6 -7.67 10.14 -7.56
N LEU A 7 -8.96 10.08 -7.89
CA LEU A 7 -9.75 11.24 -8.31
C LEU A 7 -9.67 12.37 -7.28
N ASN A 8 -9.92 12.04 -6.01
CA ASN A 8 -9.85 13.01 -4.91
C ASN A 8 -8.40 13.46 -4.61
N SER A 9 -7.40 12.65 -4.97
CA SER A 9 -5.98 12.98 -4.78
C SER A 9 -5.43 13.87 -5.89
N THR A 10 -5.96 13.84 -7.10
CA THR A 10 -5.48 14.64 -8.24
C THR A 10 -6.36 15.85 -8.53
N ASP A 11 -7.47 16.01 -7.83
CA ASP A 11 -8.36 17.16 -7.97
C ASP A 11 -7.66 18.46 -7.57
N SER A 12 -7.40 19.32 -8.56
CA SER A 12 -6.74 20.62 -8.40
C SER A 12 -7.70 21.70 -7.88
N THR A 13 -9.01 21.45 -7.90
CA THR A 13 -10.02 22.41 -7.40
C THR A 13 -10.08 22.47 -5.88
N ILE A 14 -9.49 21.46 -5.21
CA ILE A 14 -9.46 21.35 -3.77
C ILE A 14 -8.07 21.75 -3.27
N GLY A 15 -7.99 22.90 -2.59
CA GLY A 15 -6.74 23.48 -2.10
C GLY A 15 -5.93 22.55 -1.18
N ALA A 16 -4.61 22.82 -1.10
CA ALA A 16 -3.66 22.00 -0.34
C ALA A 16 -3.95 21.93 1.18
N ASP A 17 -4.75 22.86 1.72
CA ASP A 17 -5.07 22.98 3.15
C ASP A 17 -6.21 22.05 3.62
N ARG A 18 -6.59 21.08 2.78
CA ARG A 18 -7.65 20.15 3.11
C ARG A 18 -7.29 19.27 4.31
N LYS A 19 -8.12 19.35 5.37
CA LYS A 19 -8.02 18.44 6.52
C LYS A 19 -8.14 16.98 6.06
N ASN A 20 -7.26 16.12 6.56
CA ASN A 20 -7.20 14.69 6.19
C ASN A 20 -8.53 13.95 6.41
N GLU A 21 -9.29 14.31 7.44
CA GLU A 21 -10.61 13.74 7.71
C GLU A 21 -11.62 14.08 6.60
N GLN A 22 -11.68 15.35 6.19
CA GLN A 22 -12.50 15.79 5.06
C GLN A 22 -12.09 15.10 3.76
N TYR A 23 -10.79 14.89 3.54
CA TYR A 23 -10.28 14.13 2.40
C TYR A 23 -10.81 12.69 2.37
N ARG A 24 -10.80 12.01 3.53
CA ARG A 24 -11.30 10.65 3.64
C ARG A 24 -12.81 10.57 3.43
N ALA A 25 -13.56 11.54 3.96
CA ALA A 25 -15.00 11.60 3.81
C ALA A 25 -15.42 11.68 2.33
N ASP A 26 -14.78 12.51 1.50
CA ASP A 26 -15.18 12.61 0.10
C ASP A 26 -14.74 11.39 -0.72
N VAL A 27 -13.59 10.78 -0.41
CA VAL A 27 -13.22 9.48 -1.02
C VAL A 27 -14.27 8.40 -0.72
N GLU A 28 -14.82 8.41 0.49
CA GLU A 28 -15.91 7.51 0.90
C GLU A 28 -17.22 7.86 0.18
N ALA A 29 -17.54 9.14 0.02
CA ALA A 29 -18.72 9.61 -0.71
C ALA A 29 -18.66 9.19 -2.19
N THR A 30 -17.57 9.52 -2.91
CA THR A 30 -17.35 9.13 -4.32
C THR A 30 -17.43 7.61 -4.50
N TYR A 31 -16.92 6.83 -3.54
CA TYR A 31 -17.01 5.38 -3.62
C TYR A 31 -18.46 4.86 -3.46
N ASN A 32 -19.23 5.46 -2.56
CA ASN A 32 -20.60 5.05 -2.30
C ASN A 32 -21.61 5.55 -3.35
N GLU A 33 -21.32 6.67 -4.04
CA GLU A 33 -22.11 7.14 -5.20
C GLU A 33 -22.16 6.12 -6.33
N THR A 34 -21.02 5.46 -6.58
CA THR A 34 -20.90 4.43 -7.63
C THR A 34 -21.32 3.02 -7.16
N THR A 35 -21.81 2.89 -5.91
CA THR A 35 -22.16 1.60 -5.30
C THR A 35 -23.66 1.51 -5.04
N PRO A 36 -24.36 0.42 -5.48
CA PRO A 36 -25.77 0.22 -5.19
C PRO A 36 -26.08 0.32 -3.69
N SER A 37 -27.25 0.87 -3.33
CA SER A 37 -27.64 1.17 -1.94
C SER A 37 -27.42 0.00 -0.97
N HIS A 38 -27.80 -1.22 -1.37
CA HIS A 38 -27.65 -2.45 -0.60
C HIS A 38 -26.20 -2.94 -0.42
N ARG A 39 -25.23 -2.33 -1.12
CA ARG A 39 -23.79 -2.62 -1.03
C ARG A 39 -22.99 -1.48 -0.44
N ARG A 40 -23.65 -0.41 0.00
CA ARG A 40 -22.98 0.72 0.66
C ARG A 40 -22.20 0.21 1.87
N ARG A 41 -20.97 0.70 2.00
CA ARG A 41 -20.07 0.32 3.08
C ARG A 41 -19.92 1.50 4.03
N ASN A 42 -19.72 1.20 5.30
CA ASN A 42 -19.37 2.24 6.27
C ASN A 42 -17.90 2.69 6.09
N ALA A 43 -17.58 3.85 6.64
CA ALA A 43 -16.25 4.47 6.56
C ALA A 43 -15.10 3.50 6.92
N LYS A 44 -15.28 2.74 8.01
CA LYS A 44 -14.29 1.78 8.48
C LYS A 44 -14.08 0.65 7.47
N GLN A 45 -15.14 0.05 6.94
CA GLN A 45 -15.06 -1.00 5.94
C GLN A 45 -14.40 -0.53 4.64
N ILE A 46 -14.71 0.69 4.22
CA ILE A 46 -14.07 1.34 3.06
C ILE A 46 -12.58 1.46 3.33
N ARG A 47 -12.19 2.07 4.44
CA ARG A 47 -10.78 2.26 4.83
C ARG A 47 -10.00 0.96 4.98
N ASP A 48 -10.59 -0.06 5.63
CA ASP A 48 -9.96 -1.37 5.79
C ASP A 48 -9.73 -2.03 4.42
N ARG A 49 -10.72 -1.94 3.52
CA ARG A 49 -10.58 -2.44 2.15
C ARG A 49 -9.51 -1.67 1.36
N PHE A 50 -9.43 -0.34 1.52
CA PHE A 50 -8.37 0.48 0.92
C PHE A 50 -7.01 -0.06 1.29
N HIS A 51 -6.73 -0.16 2.60
CA HIS A 51 -5.41 -0.52 3.10
C HIS A 51 -5.03 -1.93 2.67
N LYS A 52 -5.99 -2.86 2.63
CA LYS A 52 -5.76 -4.22 2.13
C LYS A 52 -5.39 -4.23 0.65
N VAL A 53 -6.17 -3.55 -0.20
CA VAL A 53 -5.91 -3.45 -1.64
C VAL A 53 -4.60 -2.72 -1.91
N ASN A 54 -4.37 -1.58 -1.25
CA ASN A 54 -3.16 -0.80 -1.39
C ASN A 54 -1.92 -1.57 -0.95
N LYS A 55 -2.00 -2.39 0.11
CA LYS A 55 -0.91 -3.29 0.52
C LYS A 55 -0.55 -4.24 -0.61
N TRP A 56 -1.53 -4.88 -1.25
CA TRP A 56 -1.26 -5.81 -2.37
C TRP A 56 -0.61 -5.11 -3.56
N ILE A 57 -1.08 -3.91 -3.91
CA ILE A 57 -0.52 -3.12 -5.01
C ILE A 57 0.92 -2.68 -4.70
N ASP A 58 1.20 -2.23 -3.46
CA ASP A 58 2.55 -1.82 -3.04
C ASP A 58 3.55 -3.00 -3.01
N LEU A 59 3.10 -4.19 -2.61
CA LEU A 59 3.90 -5.41 -2.68
C LEU A 59 4.24 -5.76 -4.14
N PHE A 60 3.27 -5.73 -5.04
CA PHE A 60 3.51 -5.98 -6.47
C PHE A 60 4.43 -4.91 -7.08
N HIS A 61 4.20 -3.63 -6.77
CA HIS A 61 5.07 -2.54 -7.23
C HIS A 61 6.52 -2.71 -6.73
N SER A 62 6.71 -3.18 -5.49
CA SER A 62 8.04 -3.49 -4.95
C SER A 62 8.73 -4.61 -5.73
N ALA A 63 8.00 -5.66 -6.11
CA ALA A 63 8.52 -6.73 -6.97
C ALA A 63 8.86 -6.21 -8.38
N TRP A 64 8.01 -5.37 -8.97
CA TRP A 64 8.26 -4.75 -10.27
C TRP A 64 9.52 -3.86 -10.26
N LEU A 65 9.72 -3.05 -9.22
CA LEU A 65 10.94 -2.23 -9.07
C LEU A 65 12.20 -3.11 -8.97
N LYS A 66 12.15 -4.22 -8.23
CA LYS A 66 13.26 -5.18 -8.15
C LYS A 66 13.56 -5.79 -9.52
N VAL A 67 12.54 -6.23 -10.25
CA VAL A 67 12.71 -6.78 -11.61
C VAL A 67 13.33 -5.75 -12.54
N ARG A 68 12.88 -4.49 -12.52
CA ARG A 68 13.47 -3.42 -13.34
C ARG A 68 14.90 -3.06 -12.97
N MET A 69 15.31 -3.31 -11.72
CA MET A 69 16.69 -3.14 -11.29
C MET A 69 17.59 -4.30 -11.77
N ILE A 70 17.08 -5.53 -11.77
CA ILE A 70 17.84 -6.74 -12.15
C ILE A 70 17.93 -6.90 -13.67
N TYR A 71 16.83 -6.69 -14.38
CA TYR A 71 16.70 -6.93 -15.81
C TYR A 71 16.69 -5.60 -16.55
N THR A 72 17.78 -5.31 -17.27
CA THR A 72 18.00 -4.06 -17.99
C THR A 72 17.62 -4.18 -19.47
N SER A 73 18.22 -3.39 -20.37
CA SER A 73 17.82 -3.25 -21.77
C SER A 73 17.59 -4.58 -22.50
N GLY A 74 16.63 -4.59 -23.43
CA GLY A 74 16.27 -5.77 -24.23
C GLY A 74 15.07 -6.57 -23.70
N TYR A 75 14.51 -6.21 -22.55
CA TYR A 75 13.27 -6.77 -22.03
C TYR A 75 12.07 -5.91 -22.44
N SER A 76 10.99 -6.57 -22.87
CA SER A 76 9.70 -5.90 -23.08
C SER A 76 8.98 -5.69 -21.74
N ASP A 77 8.02 -4.77 -21.73
CA ASP A 77 7.17 -4.52 -20.56
C ASP A 77 6.45 -5.80 -20.10
N GLN A 78 6.01 -6.63 -21.04
CA GLN A 78 5.35 -7.91 -20.75
C GLN A 78 6.29 -8.87 -20.00
N MET A 79 7.55 -8.98 -20.42
CA MET A 79 8.53 -9.84 -19.75
C MET A 79 8.85 -9.34 -18.33
N TRP A 80 8.92 -8.02 -18.13
CA TRP A 80 9.09 -7.46 -16.78
C TRP A 80 7.88 -7.73 -15.90
N ILE A 81 6.66 -7.62 -16.45
CA ILE A 81 5.43 -7.91 -15.71
C ILE A 81 5.39 -9.39 -15.29
N GLU A 82 5.67 -10.32 -16.20
CA GLU A 82 5.70 -11.76 -15.90
C GLU A 82 6.69 -12.09 -14.79
N LYS A 83 7.89 -11.53 -14.85
CA LYS A 83 8.90 -11.69 -13.80
C LYS A 83 8.46 -11.06 -12.48
N ALA A 84 7.76 -9.93 -12.52
CA ALA A 84 7.23 -9.27 -11.33
C ALA A 84 6.15 -10.10 -10.65
N HIS A 85 5.29 -10.80 -11.41
CA HIS A 85 4.32 -11.75 -10.86
C HIS A 85 5.00 -12.91 -10.14
N ALA A 86 6.02 -13.52 -10.75
CA ALA A 86 6.78 -14.59 -10.13
C ALA A 86 7.45 -14.13 -8.83
N LEU A 87 8.09 -12.96 -8.87
CA LEU A 87 8.76 -12.39 -7.70
C LEU A 87 7.78 -11.96 -6.61
N TYR A 88 6.58 -11.47 -6.96
CA TYR A 88 5.53 -11.13 -6.02
C TYR A 88 5.07 -12.32 -5.19
N ILE A 89 4.87 -13.48 -5.81
CA ILE A 89 4.47 -14.70 -5.08
C ILE A 89 5.63 -15.14 -4.18
N LYS A 90 6.83 -15.27 -4.75
CA LYS A 90 8.05 -15.72 -4.04
C LYS A 90 8.40 -14.87 -2.82
N ASP A 91 8.38 -13.54 -2.97
CA ASP A 91 8.74 -12.63 -1.87
C ASP A 91 7.67 -12.58 -0.76
N ASN A 92 6.49 -13.14 -0.99
CA ASN A 92 5.34 -13.05 -0.10
C ASN A 92 4.73 -14.43 0.22
N GLU A 93 5.52 -15.51 0.15
CA GLU A 93 5.07 -16.88 0.42
C GLU A 93 4.41 -17.00 1.81
N SER A 94 4.97 -16.36 2.83
CA SER A 94 4.42 -16.35 4.20
C SER A 94 3.05 -15.67 4.32
N LEU A 95 2.66 -14.87 3.33
CA LEU A 95 1.36 -14.21 3.29
C LEU A 95 0.30 -15.03 2.54
N ASN A 96 0.65 -16.21 2.00
CA ASN A 96 -0.23 -17.09 1.21
C ASN A 96 -1.01 -16.31 0.14
N LEU A 97 -0.32 -15.42 -0.58
CA LEU A 97 -0.92 -14.61 -1.62
C LEU A 97 -1.01 -15.43 -2.92
N GLY A 98 -2.19 -15.40 -3.55
CA GLY A 98 -2.36 -15.91 -4.90
C GLY A 98 -1.74 -14.97 -5.95
N PRO A 99 -1.89 -15.28 -7.25
CA PRO A 99 -1.47 -14.40 -8.32
C PRO A 99 -2.02 -12.99 -8.15
N PHE A 100 -1.21 -11.98 -8.44
CA PHE A 100 -1.67 -10.60 -8.44
C PHE A 100 -2.67 -10.37 -9.59
N VAL A 101 -3.87 -9.87 -9.29
CA VAL A 101 -4.95 -9.70 -10.28
C VAL A 101 -5.37 -8.24 -10.51
N LEU A 102 -4.75 -7.28 -9.80
CA LEU A 102 -5.16 -5.87 -9.83
C LEU A 102 -4.27 -5.04 -10.78
N MET A 103 -3.98 -5.58 -11.97
CA MET A 103 -3.05 -4.98 -12.92
C MET A 103 -3.49 -3.61 -13.43
N ASP A 104 -4.75 -3.44 -13.79
CA ASP A 104 -5.27 -2.15 -14.26
C ASP A 104 -5.12 -1.07 -13.19
N VAL A 105 -5.48 -1.41 -11.96
CA VAL A 105 -5.39 -0.50 -10.81
C VAL A 105 -3.94 -0.13 -10.53
N TRP A 106 -3.03 -1.10 -10.57
CA TRP A 106 -1.60 -0.84 -10.42
C TRP A 106 -1.07 0.04 -11.55
N ASN A 107 -1.47 -0.22 -12.80
CA ASN A 107 -1.03 0.55 -13.95
C ASN A 107 -1.46 2.02 -13.86
N THR A 108 -2.64 2.30 -13.28
CA THR A 108 -3.11 3.66 -13.03
C THR A 108 -2.29 4.37 -11.94
N VAL A 109 -1.89 3.68 -10.87
CA VAL A 109 -1.26 4.35 -9.70
C VAL A 109 0.26 4.28 -9.65
N LYS A 110 0.92 3.40 -10.43
CA LYS A 110 2.37 3.14 -10.32
C LYS A 110 3.25 4.37 -10.57
N ASN A 111 2.76 5.33 -11.35
CA ASN A 111 3.48 6.56 -11.71
C ASN A 111 2.97 7.79 -10.92
N GLU A 112 1.98 7.61 -10.05
CA GLU A 112 1.39 8.70 -9.28
C GLU A 112 2.29 9.07 -8.10
N ALA A 113 2.94 10.24 -8.18
CA ALA A 113 3.89 10.71 -7.17
C ALA A 113 3.29 10.73 -5.75
N LYS A 114 2.00 11.09 -5.63
CA LYS A 114 1.27 11.05 -4.35
C LYS A 114 1.17 9.62 -3.80
N TRP A 115 0.88 8.64 -4.64
CA TRP A 115 0.77 7.24 -4.24
C TRP A 115 2.14 6.65 -3.82
N VAL A 116 3.19 6.93 -4.59
CA VAL A 116 4.56 6.52 -4.28
C VAL A 116 5.03 7.12 -2.94
N THR A 117 4.77 8.41 -2.74
CA THR A 117 5.15 9.13 -1.50
C THR A 117 4.39 8.58 -0.30
N TYR A 118 3.08 8.35 -0.44
CA TYR A 118 2.24 7.77 0.61
C TYR A 118 2.77 6.41 1.06
N ASN A 119 3.05 5.49 0.13
CA ASN A 119 3.55 4.16 0.46
C ASN A 119 4.97 4.18 1.04
N SER A 120 5.84 5.07 0.55
CA SER A 120 7.16 5.29 1.13
C SER A 120 7.08 5.75 2.59
N GLY A 121 6.16 6.68 2.90
CA GLY A 121 5.87 7.11 4.27
C GLY A 121 5.39 5.97 5.17
N LEU A 122 4.48 5.13 4.66
CA LEU A 122 3.99 3.95 5.39
C LEU A 122 5.11 2.95 5.71
N LYS A 123 6.02 2.68 4.76
CA LYS A 123 7.19 1.79 4.98
C LYS A 123 8.10 2.34 6.08
N LYS A 124 8.40 3.65 6.04
CA LYS A 124 9.20 4.33 7.09
C LYS A 124 8.54 4.22 8.46
N ALA A 125 7.22 4.43 8.54
CA ALA A 125 6.47 4.32 9.80
C ALA A 125 6.49 2.88 10.36
N ARG A 126 6.33 1.86 9.51
CA ARG A 126 6.43 0.45 9.93
C ARG A 126 7.82 0.07 10.45
N LYS A 127 8.89 0.57 9.80
CA LYS A 127 10.27 0.32 10.24
C LYS A 127 10.53 0.88 11.64
N ARG A 128 10.06 2.11 11.92
CA ARG A 128 10.16 2.72 13.27
C ARG A 128 9.41 1.94 14.35
N LYS A 129 8.25 1.35 14.00
CA LYS A 129 7.44 0.56 14.95
C LYS A 129 8.06 -0.83 15.21
N GLY A 130 8.79 -1.39 14.26
CA GLY A 130 9.52 -2.65 14.43
C GLY A 130 10.75 -2.50 15.33
N SER A 131 11.52 -1.42 15.17
CA SER A 131 12.74 -1.18 15.97
C SER A 131 12.49 -0.84 17.44
N GLY A 132 11.24 -0.58 17.84
CA GLY A 132 10.88 -0.29 19.24
C GLY A 132 10.54 -1.54 20.08
N LYS A 133 10.58 -2.74 19.50
CA LYS A 133 10.08 -3.97 20.15
C LYS A 133 11.19 -4.92 20.66
N GLU A 134 12.46 -4.51 20.58
CA GLU A 134 13.64 -5.34 20.92
C GLU A 134 14.33 -4.94 22.25
N LYS A 135 13.71 -4.13 23.13
CA LYS A 135 14.35 -3.69 24.39
C LYS A 135 13.53 -3.91 25.68
N GLU A 136 12.69 -4.92 25.72
CA GLU A 136 12.09 -5.39 26.98
C GLU A 136 12.15 -6.91 27.02
N GLY A 137 13.21 -7.43 27.64
CA GLY A 137 13.35 -8.84 27.92
C GLY A 137 14.76 -9.37 27.71
N GLU A 138 15.66 -9.06 28.65
CA GLU A 138 16.57 -10.06 29.18
C GLU A 138 16.99 -9.66 30.60
N ASP A 139 16.84 -10.65 31.48
CA ASP A 139 16.92 -10.69 32.93
C ASP A 139 18.39 -10.85 33.41
N VAL A 140 18.58 -10.79 34.73
CA VAL A 140 19.54 -11.57 35.55
C VAL A 140 20.52 -10.75 36.43
N SER A 141 20.07 -10.57 37.68
CA SER A 141 20.72 -10.90 38.97
C SER A 141 22.01 -10.24 39.50
N HIS A 142 22.05 -10.22 40.85
CA HIS A 142 23.18 -10.15 41.80
C HIS A 142 23.60 -8.73 42.25
N THR A 143 23.79 -8.38 43.54
CA THR A 143 24.24 -9.16 44.72
C THR A 143 23.91 -8.43 46.04
N ASP A 144 23.85 -9.18 47.15
CA ASP A 144 23.69 -8.77 48.56
C ASP A 144 24.88 -8.00 49.19
N ALA A 145 24.65 -7.55 50.45
CA ALA A 145 25.54 -7.08 51.54
C ALA A 145 25.71 -5.54 51.65
N ASP A 146 25.61 -4.89 52.82
CA ASP A 146 25.63 -5.27 54.26
C ASP A 146 24.71 -4.30 55.03
#